data_AF-A0A2V8Y0C3-F1
#
_entry.id   AF-A0A2V8Y0C3-F1
#
_cell.length_a   1.000
_cell.length_b   1.000
_cell.length_c   1.000
_cell.angle_alpha   90.00
_cell.angle_beta   90.00
_cell.angle_gamma   90.00
#
_symmetry.space_group_name_H-M   'P 1'
#
loop_
_entity.id
_entity.type
_entity.pdbx_description
1 polymer ?
#
loop_
_entity_poly.entity_id
_entity_poly.type
_entity_poly.pdbx_seq_one_letter_code
_entity_poly.pdbx_strand_id
1 'polypeptide(L)'
;MSESWDTEIENYPPCLAKVNQCADSRRLNPPSNTAQAKKPVSIRGRNENHNHDLKNLFNTRHYCWIVHSEVGPLPGMLYCEARRAARRDARGRYVPLSEQNPNQWSLPLIEEAEHHLAEAFKHGRVGRFQLEAAIQSVHAERAHTGRTDWAAIVPFYEQLLRISPTLGTRAGYAAALAEANGPAAGLAVLESIDAEAVSHYQPYWAVRAHLLQKLGNTAQASEAYDRAVGLAEDPAEREFLLHKRG
;
A
#
# COMPACT_ATOMS: atom_id res chain seq x y z
N MET A 1 -10.11 -9.06 -33.54
CA MET A 1 -8.66 -9.23 -33.45
C MET A 1 -8.26 -8.87 -32.04
N SER A 2 -8.22 -9.88 -31.17
CA SER A 2 -7.81 -9.81 -29.79
C SER A 2 -6.30 -9.89 -29.72
N GLU A 3 -5.63 -8.78 -29.40
CA GLU A 3 -4.20 -8.80 -29.09
C GLU A 3 -4.01 -9.19 -27.63
N SER A 4 -3.17 -10.22 -27.49
CA SER A 4 -2.75 -10.94 -26.31
C SER A 4 -2.08 -10.03 -25.28
N TRP A 5 -2.52 -10.16 -24.02
CA TRP A 5 -1.84 -9.62 -22.84
C TRP A 5 -0.90 -10.68 -22.19
N ASP A 6 -0.66 -11.81 -22.87
CA ASP A 6 -0.05 -13.00 -22.26
C ASP A 6 1.49 -13.00 -22.26
N THR A 7 2.15 -12.02 -22.90
CA THR A 7 3.62 -12.05 -23.11
C THR A 7 4.46 -11.20 -22.14
N GLU A 8 3.88 -10.55 -21.12
CA GLU A 8 4.64 -9.79 -20.10
C GLU A 8 4.64 -10.42 -18.70
N ILE A 9 4.09 -11.64 -18.54
CA ILE A 9 3.96 -12.32 -17.23
C ILE A 9 5.25 -13.08 -16.82
N GLU A 10 6.14 -13.40 -17.77
CA GLU A 10 7.33 -14.24 -17.52
C GLU A 10 8.46 -13.59 -16.71
N ASN A 11 8.44 -12.27 -16.53
CA ASN A 11 9.47 -11.54 -15.78
C ASN A 11 9.07 -11.17 -14.34
N TYR A 12 7.90 -11.61 -13.88
CA TYR A 12 7.48 -11.40 -12.50
C TYR A 12 7.93 -12.54 -11.59
N PRO A 13 8.24 -12.26 -10.30
CA PRO A 13 8.42 -13.31 -9.31
C PRO A 13 7.27 -14.33 -9.37
N PRO A 14 7.52 -15.61 -9.09
CA PRO A 14 6.54 -16.69 -9.23
C PRO A 14 5.20 -16.46 -8.51
N CYS A 15 5.17 -15.57 -7.51
CA CYS A 15 3.97 -15.19 -6.75
C CYS A 15 3.06 -14.22 -7.51
N LEU A 16 3.58 -13.16 -8.15
CA LEU A 16 2.78 -12.15 -8.86
C LEU A 16 2.07 -12.76 -10.07
N ALA A 17 2.73 -13.66 -10.79
CA ALA A 17 2.13 -14.41 -11.90
C ALA A 17 0.95 -15.31 -11.44
N LYS A 18 1.09 -16.03 -10.32
CA LYS A 18 0.03 -16.91 -9.78
C LYS A 18 -1.13 -16.12 -9.15
N VAL A 19 -0.82 -14.97 -8.55
CA VAL A 19 -1.82 -14.12 -7.91
C VAL A 19 -2.65 -13.35 -8.95
N ASN A 20 -2.05 -12.91 -10.06
CA ASN A 20 -2.79 -12.33 -11.19
C ASN A 20 -3.73 -13.37 -11.85
N GLN A 21 -3.32 -14.64 -11.97
CA GLN A 21 -4.20 -15.72 -12.45
C GLN A 21 -5.41 -15.98 -11.51
N CYS A 22 -5.23 -15.84 -10.19
CA CYS A 22 -6.33 -15.89 -9.22
C CYS A 22 -7.21 -14.63 -9.20
N ALA A 23 -6.71 -13.48 -9.66
CA ALA A 23 -7.49 -12.25 -9.81
C ALA A 23 -8.33 -12.26 -11.10
N ASP A 24 -7.80 -12.77 -12.22
CA ASP A 24 -8.48 -12.82 -13.52
C ASP A 24 -9.57 -13.90 -13.58
N SER A 25 -9.44 -14.97 -12.78
CA SER A 25 -10.47 -16.02 -12.64
C SER A 25 -11.77 -15.57 -11.96
N ARG A 26 -11.87 -14.29 -11.53
CA ARG A 26 -13.12 -13.66 -11.03
C ARG A 26 -13.64 -12.53 -11.94
N ARG A 27 -13.58 -12.70 -13.26
CA ARG A 27 -14.61 -12.12 -14.16
C ARG A 27 -15.97 -12.77 -13.88
N LEU A 28 -16.59 -12.39 -12.77
CA LEU A 28 -18.00 -12.63 -12.55
C LEU A 28 -18.77 -11.66 -13.45
N ASN A 29 -19.49 -12.22 -14.42
CA ASN A 29 -20.44 -11.50 -15.28
C ASN A 29 -21.30 -10.53 -14.45
N PRO A 30 -21.42 -9.24 -14.82
CA PRO A 30 -22.49 -8.41 -14.31
C PRO A 30 -23.84 -8.88 -14.89
N PRO A 31 -24.95 -8.81 -14.14
CA PRO A 31 -26.26 -9.10 -14.70
C PRO A 31 -26.57 -8.08 -15.80
N SER A 32 -26.94 -8.62 -16.96
CA SER A 32 -27.42 -7.89 -18.12
C SER A 32 -28.63 -7.04 -17.77
N ASN A 33 -28.50 -5.72 -17.81
CA ASN A 33 -29.61 -4.84 -18.15
C ASN A 33 -29.14 -3.60 -18.90
N THR A 34 -29.82 -3.36 -20.01
CA THR A 34 -29.61 -2.34 -21.03
C THR A 34 -29.96 -0.93 -20.53
N ALA A 35 -29.05 0.04 -20.69
CA ALA A 35 -29.40 1.46 -20.89
C ALA A 35 -28.20 2.30 -21.38
N GLN A 36 -28.19 2.56 -22.70
CA GLN A 36 -27.77 3.79 -23.39
C GLN A 36 -26.53 4.60 -22.93
N ALA A 37 -25.44 4.38 -23.68
CA ALA A 37 -24.58 5.35 -24.36
C ALA A 37 -24.34 6.77 -23.77
N LYS A 38 -23.09 7.05 -23.39
CA LYS A 38 -22.38 8.32 -23.71
C LYS A 38 -20.93 8.04 -24.13
N LYS A 39 -20.50 8.68 -25.21
CA LYS A 39 -19.21 8.50 -25.91
C LYS A 39 -18.00 8.92 -25.04
N PRO A 40 -16.80 8.32 -25.22
CA PRO A 40 -15.60 8.73 -24.50
C PRO A 40 -15.01 10.03 -25.06
N VAL A 41 -14.68 10.94 -24.15
CA VAL A 41 -13.86 12.12 -24.42
C VAL A 41 -12.40 11.68 -24.56
N SER A 42 -11.81 12.01 -25.70
CA SER A 42 -10.39 11.81 -26.00
C SER A 42 -9.55 12.82 -25.22
N ILE A 43 -8.66 12.36 -24.35
CA ILE A 43 -7.55 13.17 -23.84
C ILE A 43 -6.25 12.44 -24.20
N ARG A 44 -5.66 12.85 -25.33
CA ARG A 44 -4.25 12.63 -25.65
C ARG A 44 -3.41 13.69 -24.93
N GLY A 45 -2.23 13.27 -24.47
CA GLY A 45 -1.17 14.16 -24.01
C GLY A 45 -0.77 13.89 -22.56
N ARG A 46 -0.04 12.80 -22.32
CA ARG A 46 0.69 12.63 -21.05
C ARG A 46 2.13 13.04 -21.31
N ASN A 47 2.44 14.24 -20.86
CA ASN A 47 3.77 14.82 -20.91
C ASN A 47 4.58 14.12 -19.83
N GLU A 48 5.64 13.43 -20.25
CA GLU A 48 6.74 13.01 -19.40
C GLU A 48 7.32 14.25 -18.72
N ASN A 49 7.29 14.30 -17.38
CA ASN A 49 8.36 14.86 -16.53
C ASN A 49 7.93 15.11 -15.07
N HIS A 50 8.77 14.62 -14.15
CA HIS A 50 8.87 14.94 -12.71
C HIS A 50 7.74 14.49 -11.75
N ASN A 51 7.96 13.37 -11.05
CA ASN A 51 7.39 13.18 -9.71
C ASN A 51 8.26 12.21 -8.88
N HIS A 52 9.26 12.75 -8.18
CA HIS A 52 10.08 11.98 -7.23
C HIS A 52 9.57 12.06 -5.77
N ASP A 53 8.45 12.75 -5.51
CA ASP A 53 8.03 13.19 -4.17
C ASP A 53 6.76 12.50 -3.60
N LEU A 54 6.44 11.29 -4.06
CA LEU A 54 5.30 10.47 -3.58
C LEU A 54 5.67 9.44 -2.50
N LYS A 55 6.93 9.02 -2.51
CA LYS A 55 7.55 8.27 -1.42
C LYS A 55 7.34 9.11 -0.14
N ASN A 56 7.12 8.60 1.06
CA ASN A 56 7.69 9.11 2.32
C ASN A 56 6.77 9.02 3.54
N LEU A 57 5.50 8.58 3.46
CA LEU A 57 4.66 8.53 4.69
C LEU A 57 4.04 7.19 5.06
N PHE A 58 4.39 6.11 4.36
CA PHE A 58 3.92 4.79 4.76
C PHE A 58 4.93 4.01 5.60
N ASN A 59 4.39 3.43 6.67
CA ASN A 59 4.94 2.37 7.52
C ASN A 59 5.38 2.77 8.94
N THR A 60 4.67 3.75 9.52
CA THR A 60 4.72 3.99 10.95
C THR A 60 3.99 2.87 11.69
N ARG A 61 4.74 1.82 12.03
CA ARG A 61 4.52 0.89 13.16
C ARG A 61 3.23 0.02 13.17
N HIS A 62 2.18 0.39 12.44
CA HIS A 62 0.82 -0.13 12.63
C HIS A 62 0.45 -1.34 11.76
N TYR A 63 1.22 -1.68 10.72
CA TYR A 63 1.02 -2.94 9.98
C TYR A 63 1.75 -4.14 10.58
N CYS A 64 2.61 -3.93 11.59
CA CYS A 64 3.31 -5.01 12.28
C CYS A 64 2.45 -5.70 13.37
N TRP A 65 1.27 -5.16 13.70
CA TRP A 65 0.40 -5.65 14.79
C TRP A 65 -0.75 -6.56 14.34
N ILE A 66 -0.78 -6.98 13.08
CA ILE A 66 -1.79 -7.91 12.60
C ILE A 66 -1.32 -9.35 12.83
N VAL A 67 -1.41 -9.81 14.07
CA VAL A 67 -1.14 -11.21 14.46
C VAL A 67 -2.25 -11.62 15.41
N HIS A 68 -3.27 -12.36 14.95
CA HIS A 68 -4.09 -13.29 15.76
C HIS A 68 -4.77 -14.35 14.84
N SER A 69 -4.15 -15.54 14.85
CA SER A 69 -4.66 -16.93 14.75
C SER A 69 -5.10 -17.62 13.43
N GLU A 70 -4.53 -18.84 13.30
CA GLU A 70 -4.98 -20.14 12.73
C GLU A 70 -4.56 -20.64 11.33
N VAL A 71 -3.97 -19.82 10.47
CA VAL A 71 -2.94 -20.25 9.50
C VAL A 71 -1.93 -19.11 9.47
N GLY A 72 -0.75 -19.33 10.05
CA GLY A 72 -0.02 -18.30 10.80
C GLY A 72 0.37 -17.02 10.01
N PRO A 73 0.49 -15.86 10.69
CA PRO A 73 0.98 -14.58 10.14
C PRO A 73 2.45 -14.60 9.66
N LEU A 74 3.01 -15.79 9.47
CA LEU A 74 4.43 -16.05 9.24
C LEU A 74 4.99 -15.31 8.01
N PRO A 75 4.38 -15.36 6.80
CA PRO A 75 4.91 -14.59 5.67
C PRO A 75 4.97 -13.08 5.97
N GLY A 76 3.93 -12.53 6.57
CA GLY A 76 3.86 -11.12 6.95
C GLY A 76 4.93 -10.72 7.98
N MET A 77 5.20 -11.62 8.93
CA MET A 77 6.27 -11.44 9.92
C MET A 77 7.66 -11.48 9.27
N LEU A 78 7.89 -12.39 8.32
CA LEU A 78 9.15 -12.50 7.60
C LEU A 78 9.42 -11.25 6.76
N TYR A 79 8.44 -10.71 6.02
CA TYR A 79 8.60 -9.42 5.33
C TYR A 79 8.85 -8.24 6.28
N CYS A 80 8.24 -8.28 7.48
CA CYS A 80 8.50 -7.29 8.50
C CYS A 80 9.97 -7.37 8.97
N GLU A 81 10.42 -8.57 9.33
CA GLU A 81 11.77 -8.79 9.85
C GLU A 81 12.84 -8.53 8.78
N ALA A 82 12.57 -8.88 7.52
CA ALA A 82 13.48 -8.64 6.39
C ALA A 82 13.90 -7.17 6.28
N ARG A 83 13.03 -6.24 6.65
CA ARG A 83 13.27 -4.79 6.55
C ARG A 83 13.78 -4.16 7.84
N ARG A 84 13.92 -4.92 8.93
CA ARG A 84 14.19 -4.38 10.27
C ARG A 84 15.37 -3.41 10.30
N ALA A 85 16.48 -3.77 9.66
CA ALA A 85 17.70 -2.96 9.60
C ALA A 85 17.52 -1.63 8.86
N ALA A 86 16.55 -1.55 7.93
CA ALA A 86 16.32 -0.36 7.11
C ALA A 86 15.31 0.62 7.71
N ARG A 87 14.61 0.26 8.80
CA ARG A 87 13.56 1.10 9.42
C ARG A 87 14.10 2.33 10.13
N ARG A 88 15.39 2.33 10.46
CA ARG A 88 16.07 3.43 11.12
C ARG A 88 17.41 3.71 10.45
N ASP A 89 17.79 4.98 10.41
CA ASP A 89 19.11 5.36 9.92
C ASP A 89 20.19 5.22 11.00
N ALA A 90 21.45 5.55 10.66
CA ALA A 90 22.58 5.48 11.58
C ALA A 90 22.45 6.39 12.81
N ARG A 91 21.54 7.37 12.80
CA ARG A 91 21.22 8.25 13.93
C ARG A 91 19.98 7.79 14.71
N GLY A 92 19.40 6.64 14.34
CA GLY A 92 18.18 6.11 14.93
C GLY A 92 16.89 6.78 14.46
N ARG A 93 16.95 7.69 13.47
CA ARG A 93 15.78 8.40 12.94
C ARG A 93 14.89 7.44 12.16
N TYR A 94 13.59 7.67 12.21
CA TYR A 94 12.63 6.87 11.46
C TYR A 94 12.85 7.03 9.95
N VAL A 95 12.84 5.90 9.22
CA VAL A 95 12.92 5.87 7.74
C VAL A 95 11.63 5.26 7.17
N PRO A 96 10.80 6.04 6.46
CA PRO A 96 9.57 5.54 5.87
C PRO A 96 9.85 4.51 4.80
N LEU A 97 8.93 3.54 4.61
CA LEU A 97 9.15 2.35 3.77
C LEU A 97 9.64 2.69 2.37
N SER A 98 9.09 3.73 1.76
CA SER A 98 9.44 4.19 0.41
C SER A 98 10.84 4.81 0.31
N GLU A 99 11.44 5.24 1.42
CA GLU A 99 12.80 5.77 1.51
C GLU A 99 13.82 4.71 1.98
N GLN A 100 13.35 3.62 2.59
CA GLN A 100 14.24 2.55 3.07
C GLN A 100 15.12 2.03 1.95
N ASN A 101 16.41 1.81 2.23
CA ASN A 101 17.33 1.26 1.26
C ASN A 101 17.07 -0.25 1.08
N PRO A 102 16.63 -0.73 -0.10
CA PRO A 102 16.33 -2.14 -0.31
C PRO A 102 17.58 -3.04 -0.21
N ASN A 103 18.78 -2.49 -0.40
CA ASN A 103 20.04 -3.23 -0.21
C ASN A 103 20.29 -3.61 1.25
N GLN A 104 19.55 -3.03 2.19
CA GLN A 104 19.59 -3.39 3.61
C GLN A 104 18.49 -4.41 3.97
N TRP A 105 17.69 -4.86 3.02
CA TRP A 105 16.65 -5.85 3.25
C TRP A 105 17.23 -7.26 3.14
N SER A 106 16.78 -8.17 4.00
CA SER A 106 17.20 -9.57 3.98
C SER A 106 16.50 -10.32 2.85
N LEU A 107 17.20 -10.54 1.74
CA LEU A 107 16.72 -11.37 0.64
C LEU A 107 16.33 -12.80 1.08
N PRO A 108 17.11 -13.50 1.94
CA PRO A 108 16.70 -14.83 2.41
C PRO A 108 15.35 -14.84 3.13
N LEU A 109 15.04 -13.83 3.95
CA LEU A 109 13.75 -13.73 4.63
C LEU A 109 12.61 -13.35 3.67
N ILE A 110 12.90 -12.56 2.63
CA ILE A 110 11.93 -12.26 1.56
C ILE A 110 11.61 -13.55 0.79
N GLU A 111 12.62 -14.31 0.36
CA GLU A 111 12.43 -15.58 -0.36
C GLU A 111 11.66 -16.61 0.47
N GLU A 112 11.94 -16.71 1.77
CA GLU A 112 11.20 -17.58 2.70
C GLU A 112 9.73 -17.13 2.83
N ALA A 113 9.49 -15.81 2.94
CA ALA A 113 8.15 -15.26 2.98
C ALA A 113 7.36 -15.55 1.69
N GLU A 114 8.01 -15.42 0.53
CA GLU A 114 7.42 -15.72 -0.78
C GLU A 114 7.06 -17.20 -0.91
N HIS A 115 7.93 -18.10 -0.42
CA HIS A 115 7.65 -19.53 -0.39
C HIS A 115 6.38 -19.83 0.42
N HIS A 116 6.31 -19.34 1.66
CA HIS A 116 5.13 -19.57 2.52
C HIS A 116 3.86 -18.91 1.96
N LEU A 117 3.98 -17.73 1.36
CA LEU A 117 2.86 -17.05 0.72
C LEU A 117 2.32 -17.89 -0.46
N ALA A 118 3.20 -18.42 -1.30
CA ALA A 118 2.84 -19.29 -2.41
C ALA A 118 2.15 -20.57 -1.92
N GLU A 119 2.66 -21.23 -0.87
CA GLU A 119 1.99 -22.40 -0.27
C GLU A 119 0.61 -22.05 0.29
N ALA A 120 0.46 -20.90 0.96
CA ALA A 120 -0.83 -20.47 1.48
C ALA A 120 -1.87 -20.30 0.36
N PHE A 121 -1.49 -19.70 -0.77
CA PHE A 121 -2.41 -19.53 -1.91
C PHE A 121 -2.86 -20.84 -2.56
N LYS A 122 -2.08 -21.93 -2.47
CA LYS A 122 -2.49 -23.26 -3.00
C LYS A 122 -3.74 -23.83 -2.33
N HIS A 123 -4.08 -23.36 -1.12
CA HIS A 123 -5.24 -23.84 -0.38
C HIS A 123 -6.58 -23.30 -0.93
N GLY A 124 -6.56 -22.45 -1.96
CA GLY A 124 -7.75 -22.01 -2.71
C GLY A 124 -8.72 -21.10 -1.93
N ARG A 125 -8.39 -20.74 -0.69
CA ARG A 125 -9.14 -19.80 0.14
C ARG A 125 -8.23 -18.61 0.44
N VAL A 126 -8.60 -17.43 -0.06
CA VAL A 126 -7.85 -16.19 0.19
C VAL A 126 -8.40 -15.53 1.45
N GLY A 127 -7.63 -15.57 2.53
CA GLY A 127 -7.92 -14.94 3.81
C GLY A 127 -7.21 -13.60 3.99
N ARG A 128 -7.57 -12.90 5.08
CA ARG A 128 -7.01 -11.60 5.49
C ARG A 128 -5.48 -11.59 5.48
N PHE A 129 -4.85 -12.53 6.17
CA PHE A 129 -3.40 -12.55 6.32
C PHE A 129 -2.66 -12.84 5.01
N GLN A 130 -3.28 -13.58 4.07
CA GLN A 130 -2.71 -13.80 2.74
C GLN A 130 -2.73 -12.52 1.91
N LEU A 131 -3.80 -11.71 1.99
CA LEU A 131 -3.86 -10.42 1.30
C LEU A 131 -2.88 -9.40 1.91
N GLU A 132 -2.78 -9.35 3.23
CA GLU A 132 -1.81 -8.49 3.90
C GLU A 132 -0.37 -8.89 3.55
N ALA A 133 -0.07 -10.21 3.51
CA ALA A 133 1.23 -10.71 3.06
C ALA A 133 1.47 -10.42 1.57
N ALA A 134 0.46 -10.51 0.71
CA ALA A 134 0.56 -10.14 -0.70
C ALA A 134 0.90 -8.66 -0.89
N ILE A 135 0.29 -7.77 -0.11
CA ILE A 135 0.65 -6.33 -0.12
C ILE A 135 2.12 -6.15 0.27
N GLN A 136 2.60 -6.88 1.28
CA GLN A 136 4.02 -6.83 1.68
C GLN A 136 4.96 -7.42 0.62
N SER A 137 4.55 -8.47 -0.10
CA SER A 137 5.28 -9.05 -1.23
C SER A 137 5.50 -8.02 -2.34
N VAL A 138 4.46 -7.27 -2.74
CA VAL A 138 4.63 -6.21 -3.76
C VAL A 138 5.60 -5.12 -3.30
N HIS A 139 5.61 -4.79 -2.01
CA HIS A 139 6.62 -3.88 -1.46
C HIS A 139 8.03 -4.49 -1.44
N ALA A 140 8.14 -5.77 -1.09
CA ALA A 140 9.41 -6.49 -1.02
C ALA A 140 10.07 -6.63 -2.39
N GLU A 141 9.28 -6.69 -3.46
CA GLU A 141 9.77 -6.79 -4.84
C GLU A 141 10.64 -5.60 -5.28
N ARG A 142 10.54 -4.48 -4.56
CA ARG A 142 11.46 -3.36 -4.71
C ARG A 142 12.93 -3.75 -4.45
N ALA A 143 13.20 -4.80 -3.68
CA ALA A 143 14.56 -5.32 -3.50
C ALA A 143 15.17 -5.85 -4.81
N HIS A 144 14.34 -6.37 -5.72
CA HIS A 144 14.77 -6.88 -7.02
C HIS A 144 14.68 -5.82 -8.11
N THR A 145 13.57 -5.07 -8.16
CA THR A 145 13.25 -4.17 -9.27
C THR A 145 13.63 -2.71 -9.02
N GLY A 146 13.92 -2.34 -7.78
CA GLY A 146 14.13 -0.96 -7.35
C GLY A 146 12.86 -0.09 -7.32
N ARG A 147 11.68 -0.64 -7.65
CA ARG A 147 10.40 0.09 -7.68
C ARG A 147 9.29 -0.68 -6.99
N THR A 148 8.26 0.04 -6.51
CA THR A 148 7.03 -0.56 -6.01
C THR A 148 5.94 -0.42 -7.08
N ASP A 149 5.27 -1.51 -7.42
CA ASP A 149 4.10 -1.46 -8.31
C ASP A 149 2.84 -1.15 -7.51
N TRP A 150 2.54 0.14 -7.38
CA TRP A 150 1.35 0.60 -6.65
C TRP A 150 0.04 0.19 -7.32
N ALA A 151 0.02 0.04 -8.65
CA ALA A 151 -1.18 -0.41 -9.36
C ALA A 151 -1.50 -1.87 -9.02
N ALA A 152 -0.47 -2.72 -8.82
CA ALA A 152 -0.65 -4.09 -8.34
C ALA A 152 -1.11 -4.17 -6.87
N ILE A 153 -0.80 -3.18 -6.03
CA ILE A 153 -1.21 -3.15 -4.61
C ILE A 153 -2.71 -2.88 -4.44
N VAL A 154 -3.29 -2.01 -5.28
CA VAL A 154 -4.68 -1.54 -5.17
C VAL A 154 -5.71 -2.70 -5.11
N PRO A 155 -5.69 -3.69 -6.03
CA PRO A 155 -6.62 -4.83 -5.99
C PRO A 155 -6.55 -5.68 -4.72
N PHE A 156 -5.39 -5.76 -4.07
CA PHE A 156 -5.26 -6.46 -2.78
C PHE A 156 -5.98 -5.72 -1.66
N TYR A 157 -5.83 -4.40 -1.60
CA TYR A 157 -6.58 -3.59 -0.65
C TYR A 157 -8.09 -3.63 -0.90
N GLU A 158 -8.53 -3.61 -2.16
CA GLU A 158 -9.96 -3.74 -2.48
C GLU A 158 -10.53 -5.09 -2.02
N GLN A 159 -9.78 -6.18 -2.21
CA GLN A 159 -10.15 -7.49 -1.65
C GLN A 159 -10.13 -7.48 -0.12
N LEU A 160 -9.12 -6.86 0.49
CA LEU A 160 -8.95 -6.82 1.94
C LEU A 160 -10.08 -6.00 2.59
N LEU A 161 -10.53 -4.92 1.96
CA LEU A 161 -11.69 -4.13 2.42
C LEU A 161 -12.97 -4.94 2.44
N ARG A 162 -13.16 -5.89 1.52
CA ARG A 162 -14.36 -6.74 1.50
C ARG A 162 -14.42 -7.71 2.68
N ILE A 163 -13.28 -8.14 3.19
CA ILE A 163 -13.20 -9.18 4.24
C ILE A 163 -12.79 -8.64 5.61
N SER A 164 -12.08 -7.50 5.67
CA SER A 164 -11.52 -6.91 6.88
C SER A 164 -11.38 -5.38 6.74
N PRO A 165 -12.49 -4.62 6.81
CA PRO A 165 -12.51 -3.18 6.59
C PRO A 165 -12.09 -2.38 7.84
N THR A 166 -10.91 -2.67 8.38
CA THR A 166 -10.34 -1.93 9.52
C THR A 166 -9.94 -0.51 9.13
N LEU A 167 -9.75 0.38 10.12
CA LEU A 167 -9.21 1.73 9.87
C LEU A 167 -7.84 1.67 9.18
N GLY A 168 -7.00 0.71 9.56
CA GLY A 168 -5.72 0.45 8.91
C GLY A 168 -5.90 0.12 7.43
N THR A 169 -6.77 -0.83 7.12
CA THR A 169 -7.08 -1.23 5.73
C THR A 169 -7.54 -0.04 4.89
N ARG A 170 -8.45 0.80 5.41
CA ARG A 170 -8.96 1.98 4.69
C ARG A 170 -7.88 3.03 4.47
N ALA A 171 -7.08 3.33 5.49
CA ALA A 171 -5.98 4.28 5.37
C ALA A 171 -4.88 3.78 4.40
N GLY A 172 -4.57 2.48 4.42
CA GLY A 172 -3.66 1.85 3.46
C GLY A 172 -4.22 1.79 2.04
N TYR A 173 -5.52 1.61 1.87
CA TYR A 173 -6.14 1.69 0.56
C TYR A 173 -6.04 3.11 -0.02
N ALA A 174 -6.39 4.13 0.79
CA ALA A 174 -6.26 5.54 0.41
C ALA A 174 -4.81 5.88 0.00
N ALA A 175 -3.83 5.31 0.71
CA ALA A 175 -2.41 5.38 0.37
C ALA A 175 -2.09 4.89 -1.03
N ALA A 176 -2.41 3.62 -1.28
CA ALA A 176 -2.04 2.93 -2.49
C ALA A 176 -2.73 3.59 -3.68
N LEU A 177 -3.99 4.03 -3.49
CA LEU A 177 -4.72 4.77 -4.49
C LEU A 177 -4.12 6.16 -4.75
N ALA A 178 -3.62 6.86 -3.73
CA ALA A 178 -2.91 8.12 -3.94
C ALA A 178 -1.64 7.95 -4.78
N GLU A 179 -0.90 6.87 -4.56
CA GLU A 179 0.31 6.55 -5.30
C GLU A 179 0.01 6.13 -6.75
N ALA A 180 -1.02 5.31 -6.95
CA ALA A 180 -1.39 4.79 -8.26
C ALA A 180 -2.17 5.81 -9.13
N ASN A 181 -3.08 6.57 -8.51
CA ASN A 181 -4.06 7.41 -9.21
C ASN A 181 -3.96 8.90 -8.85
N GLY A 182 -3.02 9.28 -7.98
CA GLY A 182 -2.76 10.66 -7.59
C GLY A 182 -3.41 11.07 -6.27
N PRO A 183 -2.87 12.11 -5.60
CA PRO A 183 -3.20 12.45 -4.22
C PRO A 183 -4.68 12.80 -3.98
N ALA A 184 -5.36 13.37 -4.98
CA ALA A 184 -6.79 13.67 -4.88
C ALA A 184 -7.66 12.40 -4.74
N ALA A 185 -7.30 11.32 -5.45
CA ALA A 185 -8.05 10.07 -5.39
C ALA A 185 -7.94 9.42 -4.01
N GLY A 186 -6.73 9.36 -3.44
CA GLY A 186 -6.52 8.86 -2.09
C GLY A 186 -7.17 9.73 -1.01
N LEU A 187 -7.12 11.06 -1.16
CA LEU A 187 -7.74 11.97 -0.18
C LEU A 187 -9.26 11.80 -0.15
N ALA A 188 -9.91 11.65 -1.31
CA ALA A 188 -11.35 11.41 -1.37
C ALA A 188 -11.78 10.11 -0.65
N VAL A 189 -10.99 9.04 -0.78
CA VAL A 189 -11.22 7.80 -0.03
C VAL A 189 -11.01 8.02 1.46
N LEU A 190 -9.96 8.72 1.84
CA LEU A 190 -9.63 8.98 3.23
C LEU A 190 -10.74 9.80 3.92
N GLU A 191 -11.21 10.86 3.29
CA GLU A 191 -12.27 11.74 3.82
C GLU A 191 -13.66 11.09 3.83
N SER A 192 -13.83 9.92 3.19
CA SER A 192 -15.05 9.12 3.30
C SER A 192 -15.15 8.31 4.60
N ILE A 193 -14.05 8.20 5.35
CA ILE A 193 -14.02 7.50 6.64
C ILE A 193 -14.67 8.39 7.72
N ASP A 194 -15.49 7.79 8.57
CA ASP A 194 -16.16 8.49 9.67
C ASP A 194 -15.16 9.26 10.55
N ALA A 195 -15.45 10.54 10.78
CA ALA A 195 -14.55 11.47 11.46
C ALA A 195 -14.32 11.10 12.93
N GLU A 196 -15.33 10.55 13.60
CA GLU A 196 -15.23 10.12 14.99
C GLU A 196 -14.33 8.88 15.10
N ALA A 197 -14.47 7.93 14.17
CA ALA A 197 -13.66 6.72 14.14
C ALA A 197 -12.16 6.99 13.94
N VAL A 198 -11.79 8.06 13.23
CA VAL A 198 -10.39 8.40 12.92
C VAL A 198 -9.77 9.43 13.87
N SER A 199 -10.56 9.99 14.80
CA SER A 199 -10.15 11.05 15.73
C SER A 199 -8.83 10.76 16.44
N HIS A 200 -8.66 9.53 16.94
CA HIS A 200 -7.47 9.05 17.64
C HIS A 200 -6.58 8.11 16.81
N TYR A 201 -6.85 7.96 15.51
CA TYR A 201 -6.07 7.06 14.65
C TYR A 201 -4.95 7.83 13.93
N GLN A 202 -3.78 7.86 14.55
CA GLN A 202 -2.61 8.61 14.06
C GLN A 202 -2.31 8.40 12.56
N PRO A 203 -2.32 7.17 12.00
CA PRO A 203 -1.97 6.97 10.60
C PRO A 203 -2.91 7.69 9.64
N TYR A 204 -4.20 7.83 9.97
CA TYR A 204 -5.13 8.62 9.17
C TYR A 204 -4.65 10.06 9.01
N TRP A 205 -4.26 10.70 10.12
CA TRP A 205 -3.83 12.09 10.12
C TRP A 205 -2.52 12.29 9.38
N ALA A 206 -1.57 11.36 9.51
CA ALA A 206 -0.31 11.40 8.77
C ALA A 206 -0.52 11.32 7.25
N VAL A 207 -1.41 10.42 6.80
CA VAL A 207 -1.74 10.28 5.38
C VAL A 207 -2.49 11.51 4.87
N ARG A 208 -3.49 11.98 5.62
CA ARG A 208 -4.25 13.19 5.26
C ARG A 208 -3.32 14.38 5.09
N ALA A 209 -2.42 14.60 6.05
CA ALA A 209 -1.44 15.69 6.01
C ALA A 209 -0.56 15.61 4.76
N HIS A 210 -0.04 14.42 4.46
CA HIS A 210 0.77 14.19 3.27
C HIS A 210 0.03 14.55 1.99
N LEU A 211 -1.18 14.02 1.80
CA LEU A 211 -1.94 14.21 0.57
C LEU A 211 -2.34 15.69 0.38
N LEU A 212 -2.72 16.37 1.47
CA LEU A 212 -3.00 17.81 1.45
C LEU A 212 -1.75 18.63 1.10
N GLN A 213 -0.58 18.27 1.64
CA GLN A 213 0.68 18.93 1.30
C GLN A 213 0.99 18.79 -0.21
N LYS A 214 0.79 17.60 -0.78
CA LYS A 214 1.00 17.36 -2.22
C LYS A 214 0.01 18.09 -3.12
N LEU A 215 -1.18 18.38 -2.61
CA LEU A 215 -2.20 19.17 -3.29
C LEU A 215 -2.00 20.70 -3.11
N GLY A 216 -1.00 21.13 -2.33
CA GLY A 216 -0.75 22.54 -2.04
C GLY A 216 -1.65 23.13 -0.95
N ASN A 217 -2.44 22.30 -0.25
CA ASN A 217 -3.33 22.73 0.83
C ASN A 217 -2.57 22.84 2.16
N THR A 218 -1.57 23.72 2.21
CA THR A 218 -0.58 23.80 3.29
C THR A 218 -1.18 24.03 4.68
N ALA A 219 -2.21 24.86 4.80
CA ALA A 219 -2.85 25.13 6.10
C ALA A 219 -3.50 23.87 6.69
N GLN A 220 -4.32 23.18 5.89
CA GLN A 220 -4.98 21.94 6.31
C GLN A 220 -3.97 20.79 6.51
N ALA A 221 -2.89 20.78 5.73
CA ALA A 221 -1.79 19.83 5.91
C ALA A 221 -1.11 20.03 7.26
N SER A 222 -0.81 21.28 7.65
CA SER A 222 -0.22 21.62 8.96
C SER A 222 -1.11 21.14 10.11
N GLU A 223 -2.42 21.42 10.06
CA GLU A 223 -3.37 20.97 11.09
C GLU A 223 -3.42 19.43 11.21
N ALA A 224 -3.37 18.74 10.08
CA ALA A 224 -3.35 17.28 10.07
C ALA A 224 -2.01 16.74 10.62
N TYR A 225 -0.89 17.36 10.30
CA TYR A 225 0.40 17.02 10.88
C TYR A 225 0.42 17.26 12.39
N ASP A 226 -0.14 18.36 12.88
CA ASP A 226 -0.23 18.65 14.33
C ASP A 226 -0.98 17.54 15.07
N ARG A 227 -2.09 17.06 14.51
CA ARG A 227 -2.82 15.89 15.06
C ARG A 227 -1.98 14.61 14.99
N ALA A 228 -1.34 14.34 13.86
CA ALA A 228 -0.51 13.16 13.70
C ALA A 228 0.67 13.13 14.69
N VAL A 229 1.31 14.28 14.93
CA VAL A 229 2.39 14.47 15.91
C VAL A 229 1.89 14.23 17.34
N GLY A 230 0.73 14.80 17.68
CA GLY A 230 0.11 14.64 19.01
C GLY A 230 -0.28 13.20 19.34
N LEU A 231 -0.63 12.40 18.33
CA LEU A 231 -1.01 10.99 18.47
C LEU A 231 0.16 10.01 18.29
N ALA A 232 1.33 10.47 17.84
CA ALA A 232 2.48 9.59 17.65
C ALA A 232 3.06 9.14 19.00
N GLU A 233 3.24 7.83 19.20
CA GLU A 233 3.81 7.28 20.43
C GLU A 233 5.34 7.15 20.35
N ASP A 234 5.88 6.82 19.17
CA ASP A 234 7.33 6.65 18.94
C ASP A 234 8.01 8.02 18.76
N PRO A 235 9.00 8.39 19.60
CA PRO A 235 9.66 9.68 19.48
C PRO A 235 10.29 9.94 18.12
N ALA A 236 10.82 8.91 17.45
CA ALA A 236 11.46 9.07 16.15
C ALA A 236 10.44 9.27 15.02
N GLU A 237 9.26 8.66 15.14
CA GLU A 237 8.13 8.94 14.26
C GLU A 237 7.61 10.35 14.48
N ARG A 238 7.50 10.79 15.74
CA ARG A 238 7.08 12.14 16.08
C ARG A 238 8.03 13.18 15.48
N GLU A 239 9.33 12.99 15.63
CA GLU A 239 10.37 13.84 15.03
C GLU A 239 10.24 13.89 13.51
N PHE A 240 10.03 12.74 12.87
CA PHE A 240 9.80 12.66 11.43
C PHE A 240 8.57 13.47 11.00
N LEU A 241 7.44 13.34 11.70
CA LEU A 241 6.21 14.08 11.38
C LEU A 241 6.37 15.59 11.61
N LEU A 242 7.08 15.98 12.67
CA LEU A 242 7.45 17.39 12.92
C LEU A 242 8.28 17.95 11.76
N HIS A 243 9.25 17.20 11.26
CA HIS A 243 10.04 17.63 10.11
C HIS A 243 9.17 17.78 8.84
N LYS A 244 8.23 16.86 8.59
CA LYS A 244 7.35 16.91 7.40
C LYS A 244 6.35 18.06 7.45
N ARG A 245 5.96 18.50 8.65
CA ARG A 245 5.07 19.65 8.86
C ARG A 245 5.65 20.97 8.31
N GLY A 246 6.96 21.16 8.44
CA GLY A 246 7.65 22.43 8.17
C GLY A 246 8.07 23.12 9.46
#